data_AF-A0A7S3U744-F1
#
_entry.id   AF-A0A7S3U744-F1
#
_cell.length_a   1.000
_cell.length_b   1.000
_cell.length_c   1.000
_cell.angle_alpha   90.00
_cell.angle_beta   90.00
_cell.angle_gamma   90.00
#
_symmetry.space_group_name_H-M   'P 1'
#
loop_
_entity.id
_entity.type
_entity.pdbx_description
1 polymer ?
#
loop_
_entity_poly.entity_id
_entity_poly.type
_entity_poly.pdbx_seq_one_letter_code
_entity_poly.pdbx_strand_id
1 'polypeptide(L)'
;REVSLTAGATTPVLFAQAWHPEFAAVERTTELRSRTKAFGLSEDEVKGVTKTVNDYAKKNWEKSATAWRKDSVGHAGLRAAWEAEEQGKEKADKEAAEASRLAEEAGDEDRQKALEELEKKRAAKRLAQQQAEEKRLARKKQLEEERALRDPWLNSPEVLEVEKELEELRAARRDANAKLEFDMSTQLTKDISAAERKLKKTIKAQKKAYKKGGAAASGGAAKEEAKDKAK
;
A
#
# COMPACT_ATOMS: atom_id res chain seq x y z
N ARG A 1 87.23 15.83 -42.49
CA ARG A 1 86.38 17.04 -42.54
C ARG A 1 85.21 16.79 -41.61
N GLU A 2 85.30 17.30 -40.39
CA GLU A 2 84.20 17.25 -39.43
C GLU A 2 83.16 18.29 -39.86
N VAL A 3 81.92 17.84 -40.10
CA VAL A 3 80.82 18.72 -40.47
C VAL A 3 80.22 19.24 -39.17
N SER A 4 80.66 20.42 -38.73
CA SER A 4 79.98 21.14 -37.65
C SER A 4 78.61 21.60 -38.17
N LEU A 5 77.54 20.96 -37.71
CA LEU A 5 76.18 21.50 -37.85
C LEU A 5 76.07 22.72 -36.93
N THR A 6 76.32 23.91 -37.45
CA THR A 6 76.05 25.18 -36.77
C THR A 6 74.54 25.32 -36.54
N ALA A 7 74.10 24.88 -35.36
CA ALA A 7 72.71 24.72 -34.93
C ALA A 7 72.01 26.02 -34.50
N GLY A 8 72.22 27.13 -35.23
CA GLY A 8 71.55 28.41 -34.92
C GLY A 8 70.09 28.47 -35.41
N ALA A 9 69.78 27.77 -36.51
CA ALA A 9 68.48 27.89 -37.21
C ALA A 9 67.62 26.62 -37.22
N THR A 10 68.16 25.47 -36.81
CA THR A 10 67.47 24.16 -36.83
C THR A 10 66.62 23.91 -35.59
N THR A 11 67.02 24.44 -34.45
CA THR A 11 66.35 24.26 -33.14
C THR A 11 64.91 24.81 -33.12
N PRO A 12 64.62 26.03 -33.62
CA PRO A 12 63.26 26.59 -33.60
C PRO A 12 62.26 25.81 -34.47
N VAL A 13 62.71 25.20 -35.56
CA VAL A 13 61.86 24.43 -36.49
C VAL A 13 61.44 23.09 -35.90
N LEU A 14 62.34 22.42 -35.17
CA LEU A 14 62.03 21.16 -34.47
C LEU A 14 61.03 21.39 -33.33
N PHE A 15 61.18 22.48 -32.57
CA PHE A 15 60.16 22.87 -31.58
C PHE A 15 58.83 23.23 -32.22
N ALA A 16 58.82 23.78 -33.44
CA ALA A 16 57.59 24.10 -34.14
C ALA A 16 56.86 22.88 -34.70
N GLN A 17 57.52 21.72 -34.84
CA GLN A 17 56.90 20.46 -35.30
C GLN A 17 56.44 19.57 -34.13
N ALA A 18 56.94 19.80 -32.92
CA ALA A 18 56.74 18.90 -31.78
C ALA A 18 55.39 19.05 -31.05
N TRP A 19 54.54 20.02 -31.40
CA TRP A 19 53.26 20.21 -30.71
C TRP A 19 52.06 19.75 -31.53
N HIS A 20 51.02 19.34 -30.82
CA HIS A 20 49.74 19.00 -31.43
C HIS A 20 48.97 20.27 -31.83
N PRO A 21 48.22 20.29 -32.94
CA PRO A 21 47.41 21.44 -33.38
C PRO A 21 46.44 22.00 -32.34
N GLU A 22 45.98 21.15 -31.41
CA GLU A 22 45.02 21.51 -30.34
C GLU A 22 45.69 22.15 -29.11
N PHE A 23 47.02 22.25 -29.05
CA PHE A 23 47.71 22.86 -27.90
C PHE A 23 47.56 24.38 -27.93
N ALA A 24 47.03 24.97 -26.85
CA ALA A 24 46.78 26.40 -26.81
C ALA A 24 48.10 27.19 -26.82
N ALA A 25 48.08 28.42 -27.35
CA ALA A 25 49.29 29.24 -27.43
C ALA A 25 49.91 29.49 -26.04
N VAL A 26 49.06 29.67 -25.02
CA VAL A 26 49.49 29.86 -23.62
C VAL A 26 50.23 28.62 -23.10
N GLU A 27 49.72 27.42 -23.38
CA GLU A 27 50.34 26.16 -22.95
C GLU A 27 51.69 25.93 -23.64
N ARG A 28 51.76 26.18 -24.95
CA ARG A 28 53.02 26.13 -25.73
C ARG A 28 54.08 27.08 -25.16
N THR A 29 53.68 28.31 -24.87
CA THR A 29 54.61 29.31 -24.31
C THR A 29 55.08 28.95 -22.90
N THR A 30 54.19 28.34 -22.10
CA THR A 30 54.49 27.95 -20.71
C THR A 30 55.47 26.78 -20.69
N GLU A 31 55.27 25.79 -21.55
CA GLU A 31 56.17 24.64 -21.65
C GLU A 31 57.53 24.99 -22.28
N LEU A 32 57.58 25.86 -23.29
CA LEU A 32 58.86 26.32 -23.84
C LEU A 32 59.69 27.04 -22.76
N ARG A 33 59.04 27.87 -21.94
CA ARG A 33 59.67 28.54 -20.79
C ARG A 33 60.09 27.56 -19.70
N SER A 34 59.26 26.58 -19.36
CA SER A 34 59.59 25.59 -18.32
C SER A 34 60.79 24.72 -18.70
N ARG A 35 60.95 24.41 -20.00
CA ARG A 35 62.06 23.58 -20.51
C ARG A 35 63.28 24.39 -20.95
N THR A 36 63.20 25.72 -20.96
CA THR A 36 64.29 26.62 -21.36
C THR A 36 65.61 26.29 -20.66
N LYS A 37 65.56 26.03 -19.34
CA LYS A 37 66.75 25.73 -18.53
C LYS A 37 67.39 24.38 -18.92
N ALA A 38 66.60 23.41 -19.37
CA ALA A 38 67.09 22.11 -19.82
C ALA A 38 67.75 22.18 -21.21
N PHE A 39 67.36 23.16 -22.04
CA PHE A 39 67.93 23.37 -23.37
C PHE A 39 69.08 24.38 -23.42
N GLY A 40 69.41 25.02 -22.28
CA GLY A 40 70.49 26.00 -22.20
C GLY A 40 70.26 27.27 -23.03
N LEU A 41 68.99 27.59 -23.33
CA LEU A 41 68.63 28.73 -24.17
C LEU A 41 68.60 30.03 -23.33
N SER A 42 69.09 31.12 -23.92
CA SER A 42 68.95 32.46 -23.37
C SER A 42 67.52 32.99 -23.50
N GLU A 43 67.13 33.97 -22.67
CA GLU A 43 65.77 34.52 -22.70
C GLU A 43 65.36 35.10 -24.07
N ASP A 44 66.32 35.66 -24.81
CA ASP A 44 66.05 36.21 -26.14
C ASP A 44 65.88 35.12 -27.19
N GLU A 45 66.59 34.00 -27.07
CA GLU A 45 66.37 32.81 -27.91
C GLU A 45 65.01 32.17 -27.61
N VAL A 46 64.57 32.14 -26.36
CA VAL A 46 63.24 31.64 -25.98
C VAL A 46 62.13 32.47 -26.58
N LYS A 47 62.26 33.81 -26.58
CA LYS A 47 61.30 34.70 -27.26
C LYS A 47 61.28 34.41 -28.76
N GLY A 48 62.44 34.21 -29.37
CA GLY A 48 62.57 33.83 -30.78
C GLY A 48 61.88 32.51 -31.12
N VAL A 49 62.18 31.44 -30.38
CA VAL A 49 61.58 30.11 -30.54
C VAL A 49 60.06 30.17 -30.31
N THR A 50 59.62 30.84 -29.24
CA THR A 50 58.19 30.98 -28.93
C THR A 50 57.43 31.68 -30.05
N LYS A 51 58.01 32.72 -30.64
CA LYS A 51 57.43 33.42 -31.79
C LYS A 51 57.34 32.49 -33.00
N THR A 52 58.42 31.79 -33.35
CA THR A 52 58.44 30.85 -34.48
C THR A 52 57.41 29.72 -34.31
N VAL A 53 57.30 29.15 -33.12
CA VAL A 53 56.33 28.09 -32.81
C VAL A 53 54.90 28.61 -32.92
N ASN A 54 54.62 29.80 -32.38
CA ASN A 54 53.27 30.38 -32.45
C ASN A 54 52.89 30.80 -33.86
N ASP A 55 53.82 31.35 -34.64
CA ASP A 55 53.60 31.72 -36.03
C ASP A 55 53.39 30.48 -36.91
N TYR A 56 54.14 29.40 -36.68
CA TYR A 56 54.00 28.14 -37.40
C TYR A 56 52.67 27.45 -37.08
N ALA A 57 52.29 27.37 -35.81
CA ALA A 57 51.03 26.81 -35.37
C ALA A 57 49.83 27.57 -35.96
N LYS A 58 49.85 28.91 -35.92
CA LYS A 58 48.79 29.73 -36.48
C LYS A 58 48.67 29.57 -38.00
N LYS A 59 49.78 29.48 -38.72
CA LYS A 59 49.76 29.42 -40.19
C LYS A 59 49.52 28.03 -40.75
N ASN A 60 50.04 26.99 -40.10
CA ASN A 60 50.04 25.63 -40.63
C ASN A 60 49.11 24.71 -39.86
N TRP A 61 49.15 24.70 -38.53
CA TRP A 61 48.32 23.79 -37.74
C TRP A 61 46.87 24.19 -37.66
N GLU A 62 46.53 25.48 -37.52
CA GLU A 62 45.12 25.90 -37.59
C GLU A 62 44.51 25.56 -38.95
N LYS A 63 45.29 25.63 -40.03
CA LYS A 63 44.84 25.20 -41.36
C LYS A 63 44.70 23.69 -41.44
N SER A 64 45.68 22.93 -40.98
CA SER A 64 45.62 21.46 -40.96
C SER A 64 44.50 20.95 -40.07
N ALA A 65 44.27 21.55 -38.89
CA ALA A 65 43.17 21.20 -37.99
C ALA A 65 41.81 21.55 -38.60
N THR A 66 41.69 22.73 -39.22
CA THR A 66 40.47 23.11 -39.95
C THR A 66 40.21 22.15 -41.11
N ALA A 67 41.22 21.79 -41.89
CA ALA A 67 41.12 20.81 -42.96
C ALA A 67 40.73 19.43 -42.42
N TRP A 68 41.33 18.98 -41.32
CA TRP A 68 41.02 17.69 -40.70
C TRP A 68 39.59 17.65 -40.16
N ARG A 69 39.13 18.73 -39.52
CA ARG A 69 37.73 18.86 -39.06
C ARG A 69 36.75 18.90 -40.24
N LYS A 70 37.11 19.56 -41.34
CA LYS A 70 36.26 19.71 -42.53
C LYS A 70 36.22 18.45 -43.41
N ASP A 71 37.33 17.74 -43.55
CA ASP A 71 37.49 16.56 -44.40
C ASP A 71 37.30 15.23 -43.64
N SER A 72 37.08 15.28 -42.32
CA SER A 72 36.69 14.09 -41.55
C SER A 72 35.25 13.68 -41.88
N VAL A 73 35.10 12.89 -42.94
CA VAL A 73 33.83 12.31 -43.42
C VAL A 73 33.05 11.60 -42.30
N GLY A 74 33.73 11.11 -41.26
CA GLY A 74 33.10 10.44 -40.13
C GLY A 74 32.31 11.36 -39.18
N HIS A 75 32.62 12.65 -39.08
CA HIS A 75 32.06 13.51 -38.03
C HIS A 75 30.57 13.86 -38.24
N ALA A 76 30.16 14.07 -39.49
CA ALA A 76 28.76 14.33 -39.82
C ALA A 76 27.89 13.07 -39.64
N GLY A 77 28.40 11.90 -40.05
CA GLY A 77 27.72 10.62 -39.86
C GLY A 77 27.57 10.23 -38.39
N LEU A 78 28.60 10.45 -37.57
CA LEU A 78 28.56 10.21 -36.12
C LEU A 78 27.56 11.13 -35.42
N ARG A 79 27.50 12.42 -35.80
CA ARG A 79 26.55 13.37 -35.22
C ARG A 79 25.11 13.01 -35.57
N ALA A 80 24.85 12.68 -36.85
CA ALA A 80 23.53 12.25 -37.29
C ALA A 80 23.10 10.93 -36.63
N ALA A 81 24.02 9.98 -36.44
CA ALA A 81 23.74 8.73 -35.73
C ALA A 81 23.38 8.97 -34.25
N TRP A 82 24.08 9.91 -33.59
CA TRP A 82 23.81 10.26 -32.20
C TRP A 82 22.46 10.96 -32.03
N GLU A 83 22.14 11.93 -32.89
CA GLU A 83 20.85 12.62 -32.89
C GLU A 83 19.68 11.64 -33.20
N ALA A 84 19.90 10.66 -34.09
CA ALA A 84 18.91 9.63 -34.39
C ALA A 84 18.68 8.68 -33.20
N GLU A 85 19.73 8.33 -32.45
CA GLU A 85 19.62 7.50 -31.25
C GLU A 85 18.88 8.24 -30.13
N GLU A 86 19.18 9.53 -29.94
CA GLU A 86 18.54 10.38 -28.92
C GLU A 86 17.04 10.57 -29.21
N GLN A 87 16.68 10.85 -30.48
CA GLN A 87 15.29 10.91 -30.90
C GLN A 87 14.57 9.55 -30.82
N GLY A 88 15.29 8.45 -31.04
CA GLY A 88 14.77 7.10 -30.87
C GLY A 88 14.43 6.78 -29.41
N LYS A 89 15.31 7.15 -28.48
CA LYS A 89 15.09 7.01 -27.04
C LYS A 89 13.91 7.85 -26.56
N GLU A 90 13.83 9.12 -26.97
CA GLU A 90 12.69 9.98 -26.58
C GLU A 90 11.34 9.43 -27.06
N LYS A 91 11.28 8.84 -28.26
CA LYS A 91 10.05 8.22 -28.77
C LYS A 91 9.70 6.97 -27.98
N ALA A 92 10.68 6.10 -27.72
CA ALA A 92 10.48 4.91 -26.92
C ALA A 92 10.03 5.23 -25.49
N ASP A 93 10.60 6.26 -24.87
CA ASP A 93 10.23 6.71 -23.52
C ASP A 93 8.81 7.30 -23.49
N LYS A 94 8.40 8.05 -24.53
CA LYS A 94 7.03 8.58 -24.66
C LYS A 94 6.01 7.46 -24.87
N GLU A 95 6.31 6.49 -25.73
CA GLU A 95 5.45 5.33 -25.97
C GLU A 95 5.33 4.44 -24.72
N ALA A 96 6.41 4.25 -23.97
CA ALA A 96 6.40 3.53 -22.68
C ALA A 96 5.59 4.28 -21.60
N ALA A 97 5.71 5.60 -21.53
CA ALA A 97 4.95 6.42 -20.59
C ALA A 97 3.44 6.41 -20.90
N GLU A 98 3.04 6.51 -22.18
CA GLU A 98 1.64 6.42 -22.58
C GLU A 98 1.06 5.01 -22.34
N ALA A 99 1.83 3.95 -22.62
CA ALA A 99 1.42 2.58 -22.32
C ALA A 99 1.25 2.33 -20.81
N SER A 100 2.15 2.89 -19.97
CA SER A 100 2.03 2.81 -18.52
C SER A 100 0.79 3.55 -18.00
N ARG A 101 0.48 4.72 -18.57
CA ARG A 101 -0.69 5.51 -18.16
C ARG A 101 -2.01 4.82 -18.51
N LEU A 102 -2.12 4.23 -19.71
CA LEU A 102 -3.29 3.42 -20.08
C LEU A 102 -3.47 2.18 -19.19
N ALA A 103 -2.37 1.53 -18.80
CA ALA A 103 -2.42 0.36 -17.92
C ALA A 103 -2.85 0.74 -16.49
N GLU A 104 -2.43 1.89 -15.97
CA GLU A 104 -2.86 2.42 -14.67
C GLU A 104 -4.33 2.86 -14.68
N GLU A 105 -4.78 3.56 -15.72
CA GLU A 105 -6.17 4.00 -15.87
C GLU A 105 -7.14 2.79 -15.96
N ALA A 106 -6.79 1.75 -16.71
CA ALA A 106 -7.58 0.51 -16.77
C ALA A 106 -7.58 -0.25 -15.43
N GLY A 107 -6.45 -0.27 -14.72
CA GLY A 107 -6.33 -0.91 -13.42
C GLY A 107 -7.19 -0.26 -12.33
N ASP A 108 -7.38 1.05 -12.40
CA ASP A 108 -8.16 1.80 -11.41
C ASP A 108 -9.67 1.68 -11.62
N GLU A 109 -10.16 1.61 -12.87
CA GLU A 109 -11.59 1.33 -13.13
C GLU A 109 -12.01 -0.06 -12.64
N ASP A 110 -11.19 -1.07 -12.87
CA ASP A 110 -11.49 -2.44 -12.44
C ASP A 110 -11.43 -2.58 -10.91
N ARG A 111 -10.51 -1.86 -10.25
CA ARG A 111 -10.47 -1.75 -8.78
C ARG A 111 -11.72 -1.08 -8.23
N GLN A 112 -12.18 0.01 -8.85
CA GLN A 112 -13.39 0.71 -8.41
C GLN A 112 -14.64 -0.19 -8.53
N LYS A 113 -14.82 -0.88 -9.67
CA LYS A 113 -15.92 -1.84 -9.86
C LYS A 113 -15.88 -2.97 -8.83
N ALA A 114 -14.69 -3.52 -8.56
CA ALA A 114 -14.51 -4.58 -7.56
C ALA A 114 -14.84 -4.11 -6.12
N LEU A 115 -14.49 -2.86 -5.77
CA LEU A 115 -14.83 -2.25 -4.49
C LEU A 115 -16.34 -2.05 -4.35
N GLU A 116 -17.01 -1.50 -5.36
CA GLU A 116 -18.47 -1.32 -5.35
C GLU A 116 -19.21 -2.65 -5.20
N GLU A 117 -18.76 -3.71 -5.88
CA GLU A 117 -19.34 -5.04 -5.74
C GLU A 117 -19.16 -5.61 -4.33
N LEU A 118 -18.00 -5.40 -3.72
CA LEU A 118 -17.74 -5.83 -2.34
C LEU A 118 -18.63 -5.08 -1.34
N GLU A 119 -18.84 -3.78 -1.54
CA GLU A 119 -19.74 -2.98 -0.72
C GLU A 119 -21.19 -3.42 -0.87
N LYS A 120 -21.67 -3.65 -2.10
CA LYS A 120 -22.99 -4.21 -2.37
C LYS A 120 -23.19 -5.57 -1.68
N LYS A 121 -22.19 -6.46 -1.76
CA LYS A 121 -22.21 -7.78 -1.07
C LYS A 121 -22.25 -7.64 0.45
N ARG A 122 -21.46 -6.73 1.04
CA ARG A 122 -21.44 -6.46 2.48
C ARG A 122 -22.78 -5.88 2.95
N ALA A 123 -23.35 -4.93 2.23
CA ALA A 123 -24.64 -4.33 2.53
C ALA A 123 -25.77 -5.37 2.46
N ALA A 124 -25.80 -6.19 1.41
CA ALA A 124 -26.77 -7.28 1.27
C ALA A 124 -26.67 -8.30 2.41
N LYS A 125 -25.46 -8.65 2.84
CA LYS A 125 -25.25 -9.57 3.96
C LYS A 125 -25.73 -8.98 5.29
N ARG A 126 -25.47 -7.70 5.55
CA ARG A 126 -25.97 -7.00 6.76
C ARG A 126 -27.50 -6.96 6.79
N LEU A 127 -28.13 -6.61 5.67
CA LEU A 127 -29.58 -6.57 5.56
C LEU A 127 -30.19 -7.96 5.79
N ALA A 128 -29.60 -9.01 5.20
CA ALA A 128 -30.06 -10.38 5.40
C ALA A 128 -29.92 -10.85 6.86
N GLN A 129 -28.85 -10.45 7.55
CA GLN A 129 -28.67 -10.75 8.98
C GLN A 129 -29.71 -10.04 9.85
N GLN A 130 -29.95 -8.75 9.61
CA GLN A 130 -30.97 -7.98 10.32
C GLN A 130 -32.37 -8.60 10.13
N GLN A 131 -32.75 -8.91 8.88
CA GLN A 131 -34.03 -9.57 8.60
C GLN A 131 -34.15 -10.96 9.24
N ALA A 132 -33.05 -11.72 9.31
CA ALA A 132 -33.04 -13.02 9.98
C ALA A 132 -33.19 -12.87 11.50
N GLU A 133 -32.53 -11.89 12.12
CA GLU A 133 -32.68 -11.57 13.54
C GLU A 133 -34.09 -11.10 13.88
N GLU A 134 -34.66 -10.20 13.08
CA GLU A 134 -36.04 -9.75 13.23
C GLU A 134 -37.04 -10.90 13.12
N LYS A 135 -36.89 -11.79 12.12
CA LYS A 135 -37.74 -12.99 12.00
C LYS A 135 -37.61 -13.92 13.20
N ARG A 136 -36.39 -14.10 13.73
CA ARG A 136 -36.16 -14.91 14.93
C ARG A 136 -36.81 -14.28 16.16
N LEU A 137 -36.69 -12.97 16.33
CA LEU A 137 -37.30 -12.25 17.44
C LEU A 137 -38.83 -12.28 17.34
N ALA A 138 -39.39 -12.05 16.16
CA ALA A 138 -40.83 -12.13 15.92
C ALA A 138 -41.39 -13.52 16.22
N ARG A 139 -40.72 -14.58 15.74
CA ARG A 139 -41.09 -15.96 16.05
C ARG A 139 -40.97 -16.27 17.54
N LYS A 140 -39.94 -15.75 18.21
CA LYS A 140 -39.76 -15.93 19.66
C LYS A 140 -40.89 -15.26 20.43
N LYS A 141 -41.26 -14.03 20.08
CA LYS A 141 -42.38 -13.30 20.67
C LYS A 141 -43.69 -14.05 20.48
N GLN A 142 -43.98 -14.52 19.26
CA GLN A 142 -45.17 -15.32 18.99
C GLN A 142 -45.22 -16.61 19.83
N LEU A 143 -44.09 -17.32 19.96
CA LEU A 143 -44.02 -18.51 20.81
C LEU A 143 -44.15 -18.19 22.31
N GLU A 144 -43.63 -17.06 22.77
CA GLU A 144 -43.80 -16.59 24.15
C GLU A 144 -45.26 -16.21 24.44
N GLU A 145 -45.93 -15.53 23.50
CA GLU A 145 -47.37 -15.20 23.57
C GLU A 145 -48.25 -16.46 23.54
N GLU A 146 -47.97 -17.41 22.63
CA GLU A 146 -48.67 -18.70 22.58
C GLU A 146 -48.44 -19.53 23.84
N ARG A 147 -47.22 -19.51 24.42
CA ARG A 147 -46.90 -20.20 25.68
C ARG A 147 -47.62 -19.55 26.86
N ALA A 148 -47.67 -18.22 26.89
CA ALA A 148 -48.41 -17.46 27.89
C ALA A 148 -49.90 -17.77 27.85
N LEU A 149 -50.46 -17.94 26.64
CA LEU A 149 -51.87 -18.30 26.45
C LEU A 149 -52.16 -19.76 26.82
N ARG A 150 -51.27 -20.69 26.42
CA ARG A 150 -51.45 -22.14 26.61
C ARG A 150 -51.27 -22.58 28.05
N ASP A 151 -50.26 -22.05 28.73
CA ASP A 151 -49.90 -22.44 30.10
C ASP A 151 -49.72 -21.20 31.02
N PRO A 152 -50.80 -20.48 31.37
CA PRO A 152 -50.72 -19.22 32.12
C PRO A 152 -50.01 -19.33 33.49
N TRP A 153 -50.06 -20.50 34.13
CA TRP A 153 -49.42 -20.73 35.43
C TRP A 153 -47.87 -20.73 35.37
N LEU A 154 -47.27 -20.84 34.18
CA LEU A 154 -45.82 -20.73 34.00
C LEU A 154 -45.33 -19.28 34.10
N ASN A 155 -46.19 -18.29 33.86
CA ASN A 155 -45.86 -16.87 33.99
C ASN A 155 -46.02 -16.35 35.44
N SER A 156 -46.23 -17.23 36.41
CA SER A 156 -46.27 -16.82 37.81
C SER A 156 -44.90 -16.33 38.26
N PRO A 157 -44.82 -15.26 39.07
CA PRO A 157 -43.54 -14.68 39.50
C PRO A 157 -42.66 -15.70 40.23
N GLU A 158 -43.27 -16.58 41.03
CA GLU A 158 -42.54 -17.67 41.73
C GLU A 158 -41.89 -18.67 40.76
N VAL A 159 -42.51 -18.98 39.61
CA VAL A 159 -41.93 -19.88 38.62
C VAL A 159 -40.80 -19.18 37.88
N LEU A 160 -40.99 -17.90 37.52
CA LEU A 160 -39.97 -17.10 36.83
C LEU A 160 -38.74 -16.85 37.70
N GLU A 161 -38.90 -16.61 39.01
CA GLU A 161 -37.77 -16.46 39.93
C GLU A 161 -36.94 -17.72 40.04
N VAL A 162 -37.59 -18.89 40.16
CA VAL A 162 -36.87 -20.18 40.21
C VAL A 162 -36.24 -20.52 38.85
N GLU A 163 -36.85 -20.12 37.74
CA GLU A 163 -36.27 -20.27 36.40
C GLU A 163 -35.03 -19.38 36.22
N LYS A 164 -35.06 -18.13 36.73
CA LYS A 164 -33.90 -17.23 36.78
C LYS A 164 -32.77 -17.78 37.65
N GLU A 165 -33.07 -18.23 38.88
CA GLU A 165 -32.09 -18.88 39.77
C GLU A 165 -31.37 -20.05 39.05
N LEU A 166 -32.13 -20.84 38.29
CA LEU A 166 -31.61 -21.97 37.55
C LEU A 166 -30.77 -21.56 36.33
N GLU A 167 -31.13 -20.49 35.63
CA GLU A 167 -30.31 -19.91 34.56
C GLU A 167 -28.99 -19.33 35.10
N GLU A 168 -29.02 -18.63 36.23
CA GLU A 168 -27.84 -18.11 36.93
C GLU A 168 -26.90 -19.25 37.35
N LEU A 169 -27.42 -20.31 37.98
CA LEU A 169 -26.62 -21.48 38.34
C LEU A 169 -26.00 -22.18 37.12
N ARG A 170 -26.72 -22.21 35.98
CA ARG A 170 -26.18 -22.75 34.71
C ARG A 170 -25.10 -21.85 34.13
N ALA A 171 -25.25 -20.52 34.20
CA ALA A 171 -24.23 -19.57 33.77
C ALA A 171 -22.98 -19.70 34.65
N ALA A 172 -23.14 -19.68 35.96
CA ALA A 172 -22.05 -19.89 36.92
C ALA A 172 -21.32 -21.23 36.68
N ARG A 173 -22.05 -22.30 36.32
CA ARG A 173 -21.42 -23.58 35.96
C ARG A 173 -20.59 -23.48 34.68
N ARG A 174 -21.07 -22.78 33.65
CA ARG A 174 -20.30 -22.55 32.42
C ARG A 174 -19.03 -21.76 32.72
N ASP A 175 -19.13 -20.73 33.56
CA ASP A 175 -17.99 -19.89 33.94
C ASP A 175 -16.97 -20.66 34.80
N ALA A 176 -17.43 -21.44 35.78
CA ALA A 176 -16.58 -22.31 36.58
C ALA A 176 -15.86 -23.36 35.71
N ASN A 177 -16.56 -23.92 34.72
CA ASN A 177 -15.98 -24.87 33.78
C ASN A 177 -14.97 -24.18 32.83
N ALA A 178 -15.25 -22.95 32.39
CA ALA A 178 -14.30 -22.15 31.62
C ALA A 178 -13.04 -21.77 32.43
N LYS A 179 -13.18 -21.61 33.74
CA LYS A 179 -12.08 -21.33 34.69
C LYS A 179 -11.38 -22.58 35.22
N LEU A 180 -11.81 -23.79 34.81
CA LEU A 180 -11.27 -25.08 35.28
C LEU A 180 -11.41 -25.31 36.80
N GLU A 181 -12.42 -24.71 37.42
CA GLU A 181 -12.75 -24.90 38.85
C GLU A 181 -13.65 -26.14 39.02
N PHE A 182 -13.06 -27.33 38.95
CA PHE A 182 -13.80 -28.60 38.92
C PHE A 182 -14.66 -28.86 40.15
N ASP A 183 -14.19 -28.51 41.35
CA ASP A 183 -14.95 -28.68 42.61
C ASP A 183 -16.20 -27.80 42.61
N MET A 184 -16.06 -26.53 42.19
CA MET A 184 -17.18 -25.60 42.04
C MET A 184 -18.18 -26.09 40.99
N SER A 185 -17.71 -26.61 39.86
CA SER A 185 -18.58 -27.14 38.80
C SER A 185 -19.39 -28.37 39.27
N THR A 186 -18.80 -29.19 40.14
CA THR A 186 -19.44 -30.39 40.69
C THR A 186 -20.52 -30.00 41.69
N GLN A 187 -20.24 -29.02 42.56
CA GLN A 187 -21.20 -28.47 43.50
C GLN A 187 -22.37 -27.79 42.77
N LEU A 188 -22.09 -26.93 41.80
CA LEU A 188 -23.10 -26.27 40.96
C LEU A 188 -23.99 -27.26 40.21
N THR A 189 -23.47 -28.44 39.83
CA THR A 189 -24.28 -29.50 39.19
C THR A 189 -25.32 -30.09 40.16
N LYS A 190 -24.97 -30.25 41.44
CA LYS A 190 -25.92 -30.68 42.49
C LYS A 190 -26.97 -29.60 42.74
N ASP A 191 -26.55 -28.34 42.77
CA ASP A 191 -27.42 -27.20 43.01
C ASP A 191 -28.40 -26.99 41.85
N ILE A 192 -27.95 -27.15 40.59
CA ILE A 192 -28.81 -27.18 39.40
C ILE A 192 -29.86 -28.29 39.53
N SER A 193 -29.46 -29.50 39.94
CA SER A 193 -30.38 -30.63 40.13
C SER A 193 -31.39 -30.39 41.27
N ALA A 194 -31.02 -29.61 42.28
CA ALA A 194 -31.93 -29.19 43.35
C ALA A 194 -32.91 -28.12 42.86
N ALA A 195 -32.42 -27.10 42.14
CA ALA A 195 -33.22 -26.04 41.52
C ALA A 195 -34.23 -26.61 40.50
N GLU A 196 -33.85 -27.59 39.68
CA GLU A 196 -34.76 -28.27 38.74
C GLU A 196 -35.90 -29.00 39.47
N ARG A 197 -35.60 -29.65 40.60
CA ARG A 197 -36.61 -30.28 41.44
C ARG A 197 -37.53 -29.25 42.10
N LYS A 198 -37.00 -28.10 42.55
CA LYS A 198 -37.76 -26.96 43.07
C LYS A 198 -38.69 -26.42 41.98
N LEU A 199 -38.18 -26.10 40.80
CA LEU A 199 -38.95 -25.62 39.64
C LEU A 199 -40.12 -26.55 39.30
N LYS A 200 -39.89 -27.86 39.23
CA LYS A 200 -40.96 -28.84 38.96
C LYS A 200 -42.05 -28.84 40.03
N LYS A 201 -41.69 -28.67 41.31
CA LYS A 201 -42.66 -28.56 42.42
C LYS A 201 -43.44 -27.25 42.33
N THR A 202 -42.76 -26.12 42.08
CA THR A 202 -43.39 -24.80 41.94
C THR A 202 -44.36 -24.77 40.77
N ILE A 203 -43.98 -25.29 39.60
CA ILE A 203 -44.87 -25.44 38.43
C ILE A 203 -46.09 -26.28 38.79
N LYS A 204 -45.93 -27.41 39.49
CA LYS A 204 -47.06 -28.26 39.90
C LYS A 204 -47.98 -27.55 40.89
N ALA A 205 -47.42 -26.81 41.84
CA ALA A 205 -48.18 -26.02 42.81
C ALA A 205 -48.97 -24.91 42.11
N GLN A 206 -48.33 -24.14 41.23
CA GLN A 206 -48.95 -23.05 40.48
C GLN A 206 -49.99 -23.56 39.48
N LYS A 207 -49.74 -24.68 38.80
CA LYS A 207 -50.75 -25.37 37.98
C LYS A 207 -51.97 -25.80 38.79
N LYS A 208 -51.76 -26.30 40.02
CA LYS A 208 -52.84 -26.69 40.93
C LYS A 208 -53.59 -25.47 41.47
N ALA A 209 -52.89 -24.39 41.82
CA ALA A 209 -53.47 -23.13 42.25
C ALA A 209 -54.32 -22.50 41.13
N TYR A 210 -53.80 -22.47 39.90
CA TYR A 210 -54.54 -22.02 38.71
C TYR A 210 -55.77 -22.91 38.44
N LYS A 211 -55.66 -24.24 38.54
CA LYS A 211 -56.82 -25.12 38.38
C LYS A 211 -57.88 -24.95 39.49
N LYS A 212 -57.46 -24.62 40.72
CA LYS A 212 -58.35 -24.48 41.88
C LYS A 212 -58.96 -23.07 42.05
N GLY A 213 -58.25 -22.02 41.63
CA GLY A 213 -58.69 -20.63 41.79
C GLY A 213 -58.77 -19.82 40.49
N GLY A 214 -58.08 -20.25 39.43
CA GLY A 214 -57.99 -19.53 38.15
C GLY A 214 -59.19 -19.71 37.22
N ALA A 215 -59.94 -20.82 37.30
CA ALA A 215 -61.17 -20.99 36.52
C ALA A 215 -62.32 -20.06 36.98
N ALA A 216 -62.25 -19.52 38.21
CA ALA A 216 -63.25 -18.60 38.74
C ALA A 216 -62.89 -17.11 38.51
N ALA A 217 -61.61 -16.79 38.28
CA ALA A 217 -61.16 -15.40 38.15
C ALA A 217 -60.87 -14.95 36.70
N SER A 218 -60.61 -15.86 35.75
CA SER A 218 -60.34 -15.49 34.35
C SER A 218 -61.56 -15.54 33.42
N GLY A 219 -62.75 -15.85 33.94
CA GLY A 219 -64.01 -15.89 33.18
C GLY A 219 -64.71 -14.54 32.99
N GLY A 220 -64.26 -13.48 33.67
CA GLY A 220 -64.90 -12.16 33.66
C GLY A 220 -64.26 -11.15 32.70
N ALA A 221 -62.94 -11.17 32.51
CA ALA A 221 -62.25 -10.09 31.78
C ALA A 221 -62.11 -10.31 30.26
N ALA A 222 -62.20 -11.56 29.77
CA ALA A 222 -62.00 -11.86 28.35
C ALA A 222 -63.28 -11.81 27.49
N LYS A 223 -64.45 -11.56 28.09
CA LYS A 223 -65.74 -11.51 27.35
C LYS A 223 -66.30 -10.10 27.12
N GLU A 224 -65.71 -9.06 27.72
CA GLU A 224 -66.19 -7.68 27.55
C GLU A 224 -65.46 -6.91 26.43
N GLU A 225 -64.15 -7.13 26.22
CA GLU A 225 -63.41 -6.42 25.16
C GLU A 225 -63.72 -6.89 23.72
N ALA A 226 -64.37 -8.05 23.54
CA ALA A 226 -64.80 -8.52 22.22
C ALA A 226 -66.19 -7.99 21.80
N LYS A 227 -66.93 -7.31 22.69
CA LYS A 227 -68.26 -6.74 22.37
C LYS A 227 -68.26 -5.24 22.09
N ASP A 228 -67.25 -4.51 22.56
CA ASP A 228 -67.15 -3.05 22.35
C ASP A 228 -66.34 -2.62 21.12
N LYS A 229 -65.77 -3.56 20.35
CA LYS A 229 -65.18 -3.29 19.03
C LYS A 229 -66.06 -3.67 17.84
N ALA A 230 -67.31 -4.07 18.09
CA ALA A 230 -68.28 -4.48 17.07
C ALA A 230 -69.55 -3.60 17.05
N LYS A 231 -69.44 -2.33 17.47
CA LYS A 231 -70.51 -1.33 17.33
C LYS A 231 -69.99 -0.06 16.68
#